data_AF-A0A6D2LFQ4-F1
#
_entry.id   AF-A0A6D2LFQ4-F1
#
_cell.length_a   1.000
_cell.length_b   1.000
_cell.length_c   1.000
_cell.angle_alpha   90.00
_cell.angle_beta   90.00
_cell.angle_gamma   90.00
#
_symmetry.space_group_name_H-M   'P 1'
#
loop_
_entity.id
_entity.type
_entity.pdbx_description
1 polymer ?
#
loop_
_entity_poly.entity_id
_entity_poly.type
_entity_poly.pdbx_seq_one_letter_code
_entity_poly.pdbx_strand_id
1 'polypeptide(L)'
;MSERDALPGYIIPERNVNQTCDRTIPFVCVCVAECIYSVDRREDFVSCSRIDYDFASVLILRDRFVFQLTAMKEAVATMSGRDAGEVRVVVAPYRICPLGAHIDHQGGAVSAMTINKGILLGFVPSGGTQVQLRSAQFEGEVCFSVDEIQHPIGEANKNGASKEKSIWGTYARGALYALQISKKNLKQGIVGCISGSDGLDSSGLSSSAAVGVAYLLALENANELTVSPTENIEYDRLIENGYLGLRNGILDQSAILLSSYGCLTYMDCKTMDHRLIQSPDLKKPFRILLAFSGLRQALTTNPGYNLRVAECREAAKVLLAASGNEELEEPTLCNVDHAIYEAHKHELKPVLAKRAEHYFSENMRVTKGVEAWASGNLEEFGKLISASGLSSIENYECGAEPLIQLYEILLKAPGVYGARFSGAGFRGCCLAFVDAEKAEAAASYVKDEYEKAQPEFAKKLNGGKPVLICEAGDAARVL
;
A
#
# COMPACT_ATOMS: atom_id res chain seq x y z
N MET A 1 -3.79 -16.90 72.37
CA MET A 1 -4.95 -15.99 72.60
C MET A 1 -5.78 -16.01 71.33
N SER A 2 -6.56 -17.09 71.16
CA SER A 2 -8.02 -17.23 71.37
C SER A 2 -8.74 -17.12 70.01
N GLU A 3 -9.17 -18.20 69.33
CA GLU A 3 -10.41 -19.01 69.56
C GLU A 3 -11.66 -18.11 69.72
N ARG A 4 -12.82 -18.25 69.06
CA ARG A 4 -13.54 -19.16 68.13
C ARG A 4 -14.60 -18.28 67.39
N ASP A 5 -15.23 -18.67 66.28
CA ASP A 5 -16.52 -19.40 66.21
C ASP A 5 -16.87 -19.57 64.71
N ALA A 6 -16.99 -20.79 64.16
CA ALA A 6 -18.15 -21.71 64.15
C ALA A 6 -19.12 -21.52 62.95
N LEU A 7 -19.08 -22.53 62.05
CA LEU A 7 -20.03 -22.84 60.94
C LEU A 7 -21.41 -23.30 61.49
N PRO A 8 -22.48 -23.41 60.65
CA PRO A 8 -22.77 -24.65 59.87
C PRO A 8 -23.42 -24.40 58.49
N GLY A 9 -23.05 -25.10 57.41
CA GLY A 9 -23.73 -26.31 56.90
C GLY A 9 -24.69 -25.95 55.74
N TYR A 10 -24.99 -26.76 54.72
CA TYR A 10 -24.65 -28.13 54.35
C TYR A 10 -25.31 -28.42 52.96
N ILE A 11 -24.87 -29.49 52.27
CA ILE A 11 -25.58 -30.29 51.25
C ILE A 11 -25.27 -30.04 49.76
N ILE A 12 -24.47 -30.98 49.23
CA ILE A 12 -24.40 -31.46 47.85
C ILE A 12 -25.62 -32.36 47.56
N PRO A 13 -26.11 -32.44 46.31
CA PRO A 13 -26.42 -33.78 45.80
C PRO A 13 -25.83 -34.03 44.42
N GLU A 14 -25.10 -35.15 44.31
CA GLU A 14 -24.91 -35.88 43.05
C GLU A 14 -26.23 -36.57 42.65
N ARG A 15 -26.55 -36.59 41.36
CA ARG A 15 -27.28 -37.70 40.73
C ARG A 15 -26.93 -37.85 39.25
N ASN A 16 -26.65 -39.09 38.89
CA ASN A 16 -26.36 -39.64 37.57
C ASN A 16 -27.61 -39.79 36.67
N VAL A 17 -27.32 -40.01 35.37
CA VAL A 17 -27.96 -40.88 34.36
C VAL A 17 -28.62 -40.19 33.14
N ASN A 18 -27.96 -40.40 31.98
CA ASN A 18 -28.43 -40.55 30.58
C ASN A 18 -29.88 -40.20 30.19
N GLN A 19 -30.05 -39.35 29.16
CA GLN A 19 -30.84 -39.65 27.94
C GLN A 19 -30.78 -38.54 26.85
N THR A 20 -30.25 -38.92 25.68
CA THR A 20 -30.66 -38.64 24.28
C THR A 20 -31.21 -37.28 23.79
N CYS A 21 -30.61 -36.88 22.65
CA CYS A 21 -31.17 -36.25 21.44
C CYS A 21 -31.49 -34.75 21.39
N ASP A 22 -30.68 -34.10 20.55
CA ASP A 22 -31.11 -33.34 19.37
C ASP A 22 -31.79 -31.98 19.59
N ARG A 23 -31.01 -30.91 19.42
CA ARG A 23 -31.33 -29.78 18.52
C ARG A 23 -30.17 -28.77 18.49
N THR A 24 -29.62 -28.66 17.30
CA THR A 24 -28.89 -27.54 16.71
C THR A 24 -29.28 -26.17 17.24
N ILE A 25 -28.27 -25.37 17.64
CA ILE A 25 -28.01 -23.93 17.36
C ILE A 25 -26.89 -23.50 18.32
N PRO A 26 -25.67 -23.14 17.88
CA PRO A 26 -24.75 -22.43 18.73
C PRO A 26 -24.97 -20.91 18.58
N PHE A 27 -25.34 -20.30 19.71
CA PHE A 27 -25.04 -18.91 20.02
C PHE A 27 -23.52 -18.68 19.87
N VAL A 28 -23.11 -17.84 18.92
CA VAL A 28 -21.81 -17.15 18.95
C VAL A 28 -22.07 -15.72 18.51
N CYS A 29 -22.25 -14.84 19.50
CA CYS A 29 -22.15 -13.41 19.34
C CYS A 29 -20.93 -13.02 20.19
N VAL A 30 -19.88 -12.50 19.53
CA VAL A 30 -18.64 -11.82 20.01
C VAL A 30 -17.48 -12.25 19.08
N CYS A 31 -16.66 -11.27 18.65
CA CYS A 31 -15.48 -11.33 17.76
C CYS A 31 -15.71 -11.25 16.24
N VAL A 32 -15.98 -10.05 15.72
CA VAL A 32 -15.80 -9.69 14.30
C VAL A 32 -14.64 -8.70 14.19
N ALA A 33 -13.41 -9.23 14.26
CA ALA A 33 -12.14 -8.61 13.82
C ALA A 33 -10.97 -9.59 14.09
N GLU A 34 -11.05 -10.37 15.17
CA GLU A 34 -9.94 -11.24 15.62
C GLU A 34 -9.87 -12.61 14.95
N CYS A 35 -10.92 -13.15 14.33
CA CYS A 35 -10.85 -14.50 13.73
C CYS A 35 -10.33 -14.55 12.28
N ILE A 36 -9.78 -13.44 11.75
CA ILE A 36 -8.99 -13.45 10.50
C ILE A 36 -7.48 -13.35 10.80
N TYR A 37 -7.08 -13.09 12.05
CA TYR A 37 -5.69 -12.90 12.45
C TYR A 37 -5.45 -13.35 13.91
N SER A 38 -4.52 -14.29 14.09
CA SER A 38 -4.04 -14.86 15.37
C SER A 38 -4.64 -16.24 15.73
N VAL A 39 -3.81 -17.26 15.55
CA VAL A 39 -3.87 -18.50 16.34
C VAL A 39 -3.04 -18.24 17.60
N ASP A 40 -3.68 -18.46 18.75
CA ASP A 40 -3.10 -18.63 20.09
C ASP A 40 -3.01 -17.38 21.00
N ARG A 41 -4.04 -17.19 21.85
CA ARG A 41 -3.95 -17.09 23.34
C ARG A 41 -5.33 -16.72 23.93
N ARG A 42 -5.63 -17.29 25.10
CA ARG A 42 -6.89 -17.09 25.85
C ARG A 42 -6.74 -16.00 26.93
N GLU A 43 -7.88 -15.34 27.20
CA GLU A 43 -8.42 -14.83 28.48
C GLU A 43 -8.80 -13.34 28.54
N ASP A 44 -10.02 -13.14 29.09
CA ASP A 44 -10.71 -11.96 29.63
C ASP A 44 -11.41 -10.93 28.71
N PHE A 45 -12.72 -11.14 28.53
CA PHE A 45 -13.68 -10.21 27.90
C PHE A 45 -14.43 -9.35 28.93
N VAL A 46 -14.43 -8.02 28.72
CA VAL A 46 -15.42 -7.08 29.27
C VAL A 46 -16.17 -6.41 28.11
N SER A 47 -17.49 -6.30 28.27
CA SER A 47 -18.50 -5.99 27.25
C SER A 47 -18.29 -4.68 26.48
N CYS A 48 -18.29 -4.74 25.15
CA CYS A 48 -18.39 -3.58 24.26
C CYS A 48 -19.68 -3.64 23.42
N SER A 49 -20.41 -2.54 23.39
CA SER A 49 -21.74 -2.38 22.80
C SER A 49 -21.71 -2.19 21.27
N ARG A 50 -22.53 -3.01 20.61
CA ARG A 50 -23.05 -2.99 19.21
C ARG A 50 -22.66 -1.80 18.32
N ILE A 51 -21.86 -2.12 17.28
CA ILE A 51 -21.81 -1.39 16.01
C ILE A 51 -22.50 -2.29 14.98
N ASP A 52 -23.63 -1.84 14.42
CA ASP A 52 -24.34 -2.54 13.34
C ASP A 52 -23.55 -2.37 12.03
N TYR A 53 -22.74 -3.36 11.66
CA TYR A 53 -22.24 -3.52 10.29
C TYR A 53 -23.29 -4.23 9.44
N ASP A 54 -23.44 -3.81 8.18
CA ASP A 54 -24.23 -4.55 7.19
C ASP A 54 -23.59 -5.94 6.94
N PHE A 55 -24.14 -6.94 7.62
CA PHE A 55 -23.66 -8.32 7.67
C PHE A 55 -23.59 -8.97 6.29
N ALA A 56 -24.45 -8.55 5.36
CA ALA A 56 -24.52 -9.09 4.00
C ALA A 56 -23.30 -8.69 3.17
N SER A 57 -22.87 -7.43 3.24
CA SER A 57 -21.73 -6.91 2.51
C SER A 57 -20.40 -7.54 2.97
N VAL A 58 -20.26 -7.82 4.27
CA VAL A 58 -19.10 -8.51 4.85
C VAL A 58 -19.04 -9.98 4.41
N LEU A 59 -20.17 -10.68 4.37
CA LEU A 59 -20.23 -12.05 3.84
C LEU A 59 -19.81 -12.11 2.36
N ILE A 60 -20.32 -11.21 1.53
CA ILE A 60 -20.04 -11.21 0.08
C ILE A 60 -18.55 -10.95 -0.20
N LEU A 61 -17.92 -10.02 0.53
CA LEU A 61 -16.48 -9.74 0.39
C LEU A 61 -15.62 -10.91 0.87
N ARG A 62 -16.01 -11.57 1.97
CA ARG A 62 -15.35 -12.78 2.47
C ARG A 62 -15.45 -13.91 1.44
N ASP A 63 -16.62 -14.13 0.86
CA ASP A 63 -16.86 -15.19 -0.12
C ASP A 63 -16.03 -14.96 -1.40
N ARG A 64 -15.91 -13.72 -1.87
CA ARG A 64 -15.09 -13.40 -3.05
C ARG A 64 -13.60 -13.58 -2.80
N PHE A 65 -13.08 -13.16 -1.64
CA PHE A 65 -11.66 -13.33 -1.31
C PHE A 65 -11.31 -14.81 -1.13
N VAL A 66 -12.14 -15.57 -0.41
CA VAL A 66 -11.97 -17.02 -0.26
C VAL A 66 -12.01 -17.72 -1.61
N PHE A 67 -12.96 -17.35 -2.49
CA PHE A 67 -13.03 -17.91 -3.83
C PHE A 67 -11.76 -17.63 -4.65
N GLN A 68 -11.24 -16.39 -4.60
CA GLN A 68 -9.99 -16.04 -5.28
C GLN A 68 -8.79 -16.85 -4.75
N LEU A 69 -8.70 -17.04 -3.43
CA LEU A 69 -7.66 -17.88 -2.83
C LEU A 69 -7.77 -19.33 -3.29
N THR A 70 -8.97 -19.92 -3.28
CA THR A 70 -9.20 -21.29 -3.72
C THR A 70 -8.81 -21.48 -5.18
N ALA A 71 -9.29 -20.61 -6.08
CA ALA A 71 -8.96 -20.68 -7.50
C ALA A 71 -7.45 -20.53 -7.75
N MET A 72 -6.77 -19.66 -7.00
CA MET A 72 -5.33 -19.50 -7.08
C MET A 72 -4.57 -20.74 -6.61
N LYS A 73 -4.99 -21.34 -5.49
CA LYS A 73 -4.39 -22.58 -4.98
C LYS A 73 -4.55 -23.73 -5.96
N GLU A 74 -5.73 -23.89 -6.56
CA GLU A 74 -5.98 -24.89 -7.59
C GLU A 74 -5.12 -24.68 -8.85
N ALA A 75 -4.95 -23.43 -9.29
CA ALA A 75 -4.09 -23.11 -10.43
C ALA A 75 -2.62 -23.51 -10.16
N VAL A 76 -2.09 -23.18 -8.99
CA VAL A 76 -0.70 -23.51 -8.61
C VAL A 76 -0.53 -25.01 -8.39
N ALA A 77 -1.49 -25.68 -7.76
CA ALA A 77 -1.50 -27.14 -7.60
C ALA A 77 -1.43 -27.83 -8.98
N THR A 78 -2.25 -27.39 -9.92
CA THR A 78 -2.24 -27.90 -11.30
C THR A 78 -0.90 -27.66 -12.01
N MET A 79 -0.31 -26.47 -11.85
CA MET A 79 0.98 -26.13 -12.46
C MET A 79 2.15 -26.93 -11.88
N SER A 80 2.13 -27.19 -10.57
CA SER A 80 3.24 -27.81 -9.85
C SER A 80 3.11 -29.34 -9.69
N GLY A 81 1.90 -29.88 -9.87
CA GLY A 81 1.59 -31.27 -9.53
C GLY A 81 1.55 -31.56 -8.01
N ARG A 82 1.54 -30.52 -7.17
CA ARG A 82 1.44 -30.61 -5.70
C ARG A 82 -0.01 -30.54 -5.24
N ASP A 83 -0.25 -30.91 -3.97
CA ASP A 83 -1.56 -30.74 -3.34
C ASP A 83 -1.90 -29.25 -3.13
N ALA A 84 -3.18 -28.88 -3.29
CA ALA A 84 -3.63 -27.50 -3.10
C ALA A 84 -3.46 -27.01 -1.64
N GLY A 85 -3.43 -27.93 -0.67
CA GLY A 85 -3.13 -27.66 0.73
C GLY A 85 -1.67 -27.26 0.99
N GLU A 86 -0.74 -27.62 0.10
CA GLU A 86 0.67 -27.19 0.18
C GLU A 86 0.90 -25.78 -0.37
N VAL A 87 -0.08 -25.21 -1.10
CA VAL A 87 0.05 -23.89 -1.70
C VAL A 87 -0.08 -22.80 -0.65
N ARG A 88 1.00 -22.04 -0.50
CA ARG A 88 1.08 -20.83 0.33
C ARG A 88 0.70 -19.62 -0.50
N VAL A 89 0.14 -18.58 0.13
CA VAL A 89 -0.29 -17.38 -0.61
C VAL A 89 0.29 -16.13 0.02
N VAL A 90 1.07 -15.37 -0.74
CA VAL A 90 1.41 -14.00 -0.35
C VAL A 90 0.24 -13.08 -0.66
N VAL A 91 -0.20 -12.31 0.34
CA VAL A 91 -1.10 -11.18 0.18
C VAL A 91 -0.26 -9.92 0.28
N ALA A 92 -0.13 -9.17 -0.81
CA ALA A 92 0.56 -7.88 -0.83
C ALA A 92 -0.44 -6.77 -1.18
N PRO A 93 -0.90 -5.97 -0.21
CA PRO A 93 -1.90 -4.94 -0.43
C PRO A 93 -1.39 -3.83 -1.35
N TYR A 94 -2.31 -3.10 -1.96
CA TYR A 94 -2.02 -1.78 -2.50
C TYR A 94 -2.06 -0.74 -1.40
N ARG A 95 -1.48 0.44 -1.68
CA ARG A 95 -1.37 1.53 -0.71
C ARG A 95 -1.89 2.84 -1.27
N ILE A 96 -2.28 3.70 -0.34
CA ILE A 96 -2.55 5.11 -0.55
C ILE A 96 -1.62 5.97 0.32
N CYS A 97 -1.39 7.20 -0.10
CA CYS A 97 -0.64 8.22 0.63
C CYS A 97 -1.57 9.42 0.84
N PRO A 98 -2.25 9.53 2.00
CA PRO A 98 -3.14 10.66 2.27
C PRO A 98 -2.39 12.00 2.28
N LEU A 99 -1.19 12.02 2.87
CA LEU A 99 -0.31 13.19 3.02
C LEU A 99 1.14 12.75 2.91
N GLY A 100 2.00 13.59 2.37
CA GLY A 100 3.43 13.30 2.15
C GLY A 100 3.77 13.02 0.70
N ALA A 101 3.08 13.67 -0.23
CA ALA A 101 3.30 13.45 -1.65
C ALA A 101 4.68 13.94 -2.08
N HIS A 102 5.42 13.11 -2.81
CA HIS A 102 6.69 13.49 -3.45
C HIS A 102 7.78 14.07 -2.51
N ILE A 103 7.72 13.72 -1.23
CA ILE A 103 8.75 14.13 -0.25
C ILE A 103 9.52 12.93 0.31
N ASP A 104 9.08 11.70 0.07
CA ASP A 104 9.74 10.47 0.49
C ASP A 104 11.15 10.34 -0.11
N HIS A 105 11.30 10.60 -1.41
CA HIS A 105 12.59 10.60 -2.11
C HIS A 105 13.50 11.77 -1.72
N GLN A 106 13.02 12.67 -0.85
CA GLN A 106 13.81 13.74 -0.24
C GLN A 106 13.98 13.55 1.27
N GLY A 107 13.63 12.38 1.82
CA GLY A 107 13.71 12.10 3.26
C GLY A 107 12.72 12.89 4.10
N GLY A 108 11.59 13.33 3.53
CA GLY A 108 10.50 13.94 4.28
C GLY A 108 9.67 12.90 5.05
N ALA A 109 8.80 13.40 5.94
CA ALA A 109 7.82 12.57 6.62
C ALA A 109 6.62 12.29 5.71
N VAL A 110 6.07 11.08 5.76
CA VAL A 110 4.89 10.69 4.98
C VAL A 110 3.85 10.00 5.84
N SER A 111 2.61 10.00 5.36
CA SER A 111 1.53 9.20 5.90
C SER A 111 1.05 8.19 4.87
N ALA A 112 0.70 6.99 5.32
CA ALA A 112 0.27 5.91 4.44
C ALA A 112 -0.83 5.05 5.06
N MET A 113 -1.56 4.38 4.18
CA MET A 113 -2.52 3.33 4.53
C MET A 113 -2.52 2.29 3.43
N THR A 114 -2.63 1.01 3.78
CA THR A 114 -2.98 -0.01 2.80
C THR A 114 -4.48 -0.05 2.58
N ILE A 115 -4.92 -0.62 1.46
CA ILE A 115 -6.33 -0.83 1.15
C ILE A 115 -6.66 -2.31 1.05
N ASN A 116 -7.94 -2.65 1.16
CA ASN A 116 -8.47 -4.02 1.00
C ASN A 116 -8.44 -4.55 -0.45
N LYS A 117 -7.46 -4.12 -1.24
CA LYS A 117 -7.15 -4.53 -2.62
C LYS A 117 -5.65 -4.73 -2.73
N GLY A 118 -5.21 -5.59 -3.64
CA GLY A 118 -3.79 -5.88 -3.77
C GLY A 118 -3.49 -6.99 -4.75
N ILE A 119 -2.29 -7.54 -4.57
CA ILE A 119 -1.73 -8.69 -5.25
C ILE A 119 -1.89 -9.93 -4.37
N LEU A 120 -2.27 -11.02 -5.00
CA LEU A 120 -2.16 -12.37 -4.47
C LEU A 120 -1.10 -13.12 -5.29
N LEU A 121 -0.19 -13.83 -4.61
CA LEU A 121 0.77 -14.73 -5.23
C LEU A 121 0.69 -16.09 -4.54
N GLY A 122 0.08 -17.05 -5.21
CA GLY A 122 0.09 -18.44 -4.78
C GLY A 122 1.38 -19.09 -5.24
N PHE A 123 2.02 -19.86 -4.36
CA PHE A 123 3.29 -20.51 -4.69
C PHE A 123 3.55 -21.78 -3.87
N VAL A 124 4.41 -22.63 -4.44
CA VAL A 124 5.07 -23.75 -3.76
C VAL A 124 6.58 -23.69 -4.05
N PRO A 125 7.45 -24.17 -3.15
CA PRO A 125 8.85 -24.35 -3.50
C PRO A 125 8.95 -25.35 -4.65
N SER A 126 9.76 -25.05 -5.67
CA SER A 126 9.90 -25.93 -6.83
C SER A 126 10.70 -27.21 -6.55
N GLY A 127 11.39 -27.28 -5.40
CA GLY A 127 12.27 -28.42 -5.04
C GLY A 127 13.60 -28.45 -5.78
N GLY A 128 13.88 -27.43 -6.60
CA GLY A 128 15.14 -27.20 -7.30
C GLY A 128 15.31 -25.72 -7.60
N THR A 129 16.22 -25.35 -8.49
CA THR A 129 16.58 -23.93 -8.69
C THR A 129 15.63 -23.18 -9.62
N GLN A 130 14.63 -23.85 -10.20
CA GLN A 130 13.73 -23.26 -11.20
C GLN A 130 12.64 -22.40 -10.57
N VAL A 131 12.44 -21.21 -11.13
CA VAL A 131 11.29 -20.34 -10.93
C VAL A 131 10.39 -20.46 -12.17
N GLN A 132 9.10 -20.71 -11.96
CA GLN A 132 8.07 -20.78 -12.99
C GLN A 132 6.84 -20.00 -12.53
N LEU A 133 6.49 -18.95 -13.26
CA LEU A 133 5.43 -18.03 -12.88
C LEU A 133 4.43 -17.83 -14.01
N ARG A 134 3.15 -17.77 -13.65
CA ARG A 134 2.06 -17.31 -14.53
C ARG A 134 1.33 -16.14 -13.91
N SER A 135 0.74 -15.32 -14.76
CA SER A 135 -0.15 -14.24 -14.35
C SER A 135 -1.58 -14.54 -14.77
N ALA A 136 -2.55 -14.29 -13.89
CA ALA A 136 -3.96 -14.34 -14.23
C ALA A 136 -4.40 -13.17 -15.14
N GLN A 137 -3.61 -12.09 -15.22
CA GLN A 137 -3.96 -10.86 -15.93
C GLN A 137 -3.14 -10.64 -17.20
N PHE A 138 -1.96 -11.25 -17.30
CA PHE A 138 -1.03 -11.07 -18.41
C PHE A 138 -0.68 -12.41 -19.03
N GLU A 139 -0.71 -12.47 -20.37
CA GLU A 139 -0.30 -13.65 -21.10
C GLU A 139 1.19 -13.97 -20.94
N GLY A 140 1.52 -15.23 -21.18
CA GLY A 140 2.88 -15.75 -21.12
C GLY A 140 3.25 -16.36 -19.77
N GLU A 141 4.42 -16.97 -19.76
CA GLU A 141 5.01 -17.63 -18.61
C GLU A 141 6.43 -17.10 -18.41
N VAL A 142 6.83 -16.94 -17.16
CA VAL A 142 8.16 -16.47 -16.77
C VAL A 142 8.90 -17.63 -16.15
N CYS A 143 10.01 -18.03 -16.78
CA CYS A 143 10.87 -19.11 -16.31
C CYS A 143 12.32 -18.63 -16.23
N PHE A 144 12.98 -18.88 -15.09
CA PHE A 144 14.41 -18.62 -14.88
C PHE A 144 14.95 -19.47 -13.73
N SER A 145 16.28 -19.55 -13.57
CA SER A 145 16.90 -20.21 -12.42
C SER A 145 17.28 -19.18 -11.35
N VAL A 146 17.17 -19.53 -10.07
CA VAL A 146 17.73 -18.70 -8.97
C VAL A 146 19.26 -18.59 -9.02
N ASP A 147 19.93 -19.52 -9.72
CA ASP A 147 21.38 -19.46 -9.98
C ASP A 147 21.75 -18.46 -11.10
N GLU A 148 20.75 -17.98 -11.86
CA GLU A 148 20.98 -17.04 -12.95
C GLU A 148 21.33 -15.67 -12.37
N ILE A 149 22.54 -15.19 -12.65
CA ILE A 149 23.00 -13.86 -12.22
C ILE A 149 22.17 -12.80 -12.94
N GLN A 150 21.44 -11.99 -12.17
CA GLN A 150 20.63 -10.92 -12.73
C GLN A 150 21.45 -9.63 -12.87
N HIS A 151 21.20 -8.89 -13.96
CA HIS A 151 21.82 -7.60 -14.24
C HIS A 151 20.75 -6.52 -14.47
N PRO A 152 21.00 -5.25 -14.10
CA PRO A 152 20.07 -4.15 -14.35
C PRO A 152 19.65 -4.07 -15.83
N ILE A 153 18.37 -3.80 -16.08
CA ILE A 153 17.78 -3.81 -17.45
C ILE A 153 18.44 -2.77 -18.37
N GLY A 154 18.93 -1.66 -17.80
CA GLY A 154 19.66 -0.62 -18.54
C GLY A 154 21.01 -1.06 -19.11
N GLU A 155 21.65 -2.09 -18.55
CA GLU A 155 22.94 -2.61 -19.02
C GLU A 155 22.78 -3.71 -20.07
N ALA A 156 21.75 -4.56 -19.94
CA ALA A 156 21.47 -5.66 -20.86
C ALA A 156 21.15 -5.19 -22.30
N ASN A 157 20.57 -3.99 -22.46
CA ASN A 157 20.27 -3.40 -23.77
C ASN A 157 21.51 -2.93 -24.55
N LYS A 158 22.70 -2.87 -23.93
CA LYS A 158 23.96 -2.53 -24.64
C LYS A 158 24.58 -3.74 -25.34
N ASN A 159 24.25 -4.97 -24.92
CA ASN A 159 24.87 -6.21 -25.41
C ASN A 159 23.93 -7.13 -26.23
N GLY A 160 22.79 -6.62 -26.69
CA GLY A 160 21.97 -7.31 -27.70
C GLY A 160 21.23 -8.57 -27.22
N ALA A 161 20.96 -8.73 -25.93
CA ALA A 161 20.28 -9.91 -25.39
C ALA A 161 18.78 -9.67 -25.13
N SER A 162 17.96 -10.35 -25.95
CA SER A 162 16.52 -10.62 -25.85
C SER A 162 15.53 -9.44 -25.82
N LYS A 163 14.72 -9.33 -26.88
CA LYS A 163 13.38 -8.72 -26.82
C LYS A 163 12.50 -9.58 -25.92
N GLU A 164 12.53 -9.34 -24.62
CA GLU A 164 11.71 -10.06 -23.66
C GLU A 164 10.22 -9.80 -23.97
N LYS A 165 9.45 -10.87 -24.19
CA LYS A 165 8.02 -10.79 -24.54
C LYS A 165 7.11 -10.49 -23.33
N SER A 166 7.63 -10.59 -22.11
CA SER A 166 6.84 -10.46 -20.88
C SER A 166 7.44 -9.39 -19.96
N ILE A 167 6.96 -8.16 -20.10
CA ILE A 167 7.39 -6.99 -19.29
C ILE A 167 7.14 -7.23 -17.79
N TRP A 168 6.17 -8.06 -17.42
CA TRP A 168 5.82 -8.28 -16.01
C TRP A 168 6.79 -9.22 -15.27
N GLY A 169 7.52 -10.07 -15.98
CA GLY A 169 8.54 -10.97 -15.39
C GLY A 169 9.75 -10.24 -14.81
N THR A 170 9.95 -8.98 -15.21
CA THR A 170 11.06 -8.13 -14.76
C THR A 170 11.07 -7.92 -13.24
N TYR A 171 9.92 -7.83 -12.58
CA TYR A 171 9.85 -7.69 -11.12
C TYR A 171 10.30 -8.95 -10.38
N ALA A 172 10.00 -10.14 -10.90
CA ALA A 172 10.46 -11.39 -10.29
C ALA A 172 11.98 -11.54 -10.40
N ARG A 173 12.53 -11.17 -11.56
CA ARG A 173 13.99 -11.09 -11.78
C ARG A 173 14.64 -10.00 -10.92
N GLY A 174 13.99 -8.86 -10.75
CA GLY A 174 14.42 -7.80 -9.86
C GLY A 174 14.46 -8.25 -8.40
N ALA A 175 13.46 -9.00 -7.93
CA ALA A 175 13.46 -9.58 -6.58
C ALA A 175 14.63 -10.57 -6.40
N LEU A 176 14.89 -11.43 -7.40
CA LEU A 176 16.08 -12.28 -7.41
C LEU A 176 17.37 -11.45 -7.35
N TYR A 177 17.48 -10.41 -8.16
CA TYR A 177 18.61 -9.47 -8.14
C TYR A 177 18.82 -8.93 -6.72
N ALA A 178 17.80 -8.32 -6.11
CA ALA A 178 17.88 -7.71 -4.79
C ALA A 178 18.35 -8.70 -3.71
N LEU A 179 17.88 -9.95 -3.74
CA LEU A 179 18.32 -11.00 -2.83
C LEU A 179 19.78 -11.44 -3.10
N GLN A 180 20.19 -11.51 -4.37
CA GLN A 180 21.57 -11.86 -4.77
C GLN A 180 22.59 -10.78 -4.35
N ILE A 181 22.36 -9.50 -4.66
CA ILE A 181 23.26 -8.40 -4.21
C ILE A 181 23.32 -8.34 -2.67
N SER A 182 22.23 -8.66 -2.00
CA SER A 182 22.15 -8.73 -0.54
C SER A 182 22.73 -10.04 0.04
N LYS A 183 23.37 -10.87 -0.80
CA LYS A 183 24.07 -12.12 -0.44
C LYS A 183 23.19 -13.14 0.28
N LYS A 184 21.88 -13.15 -0.01
CA LYS A 184 20.97 -14.19 0.48
C LYS A 184 21.17 -15.47 -0.34
N ASN A 185 21.23 -16.61 0.33
CA ASN A 185 21.50 -17.90 -0.31
C ASN A 185 20.20 -18.57 -0.75
N LEU A 186 19.85 -18.45 -2.03
CA LEU A 186 18.70 -19.10 -2.62
C LEU A 186 19.09 -20.49 -3.15
N LYS A 187 18.49 -21.53 -2.58
CA LYS A 187 18.68 -22.93 -3.00
C LYS A 187 17.54 -23.44 -3.88
N GLN A 188 16.39 -22.79 -3.79
CA GLN A 188 15.20 -23.20 -4.52
C GLN A 188 14.44 -22.02 -5.12
N GLY A 189 13.87 -22.25 -6.29
CA GLY A 189 12.89 -21.36 -6.88
C GLY A 189 11.47 -21.70 -6.44
N ILE A 190 10.50 -21.14 -7.15
CA ILE A 190 9.07 -21.30 -6.86
C ILE A 190 8.30 -21.63 -8.13
N VAL A 191 7.25 -22.45 -8.01
CA VAL A 191 6.17 -22.53 -9.01
C VAL A 191 5.01 -21.71 -8.47
N GLY A 192 4.54 -20.71 -9.22
CA GLY A 192 3.54 -19.79 -8.69
C GLY A 192 2.64 -19.12 -9.73
N CYS A 193 1.54 -18.58 -9.24
CA CYS A 193 0.55 -17.83 -10.01
C CYS A 193 0.24 -16.51 -9.31
N ILE A 194 0.43 -15.40 -10.02
CA ILE A 194 0.17 -14.04 -9.52
C ILE A 194 -1.13 -13.48 -10.08
N SER A 195 -1.88 -12.78 -9.24
CA SER A 195 -3.11 -12.09 -9.64
C SER A 195 -3.26 -10.78 -8.86
N GLY A 196 -3.44 -9.68 -9.58
CA GLY A 196 -3.84 -8.40 -9.00
C GLY A 196 -5.35 -8.21 -9.04
N SER A 197 -5.82 -7.24 -8.27
CA SER A 197 -7.24 -6.84 -8.29
C SER A 197 -7.65 -6.32 -9.67
N ASP A 198 -8.81 -6.77 -10.17
CA ASP A 198 -9.31 -6.45 -11.50
C ASP A 198 -9.34 -4.94 -11.79
N GLY A 199 -8.74 -4.53 -12.91
CA GLY A 199 -8.74 -3.14 -13.38
C GLY A 199 -7.85 -2.18 -12.60
N LEU A 200 -7.01 -2.68 -11.69
CA LEU A 200 -6.08 -1.87 -10.88
C LEU A 200 -4.63 -1.92 -11.37
N ASP A 201 -4.37 -2.59 -12.49
CA ASP A 201 -3.06 -2.59 -13.13
C ASP A 201 -2.64 -1.17 -13.55
N SER A 202 -1.41 -0.78 -13.21
CA SER A 202 -0.83 0.53 -13.57
C SER A 202 -1.63 1.76 -13.08
N SER A 203 -2.41 1.62 -12.01
CA SER A 203 -3.41 2.61 -11.58
C SER A 203 -2.92 3.71 -10.62
N GLY A 204 -1.63 3.75 -10.29
CA GLY A 204 -1.07 4.73 -9.33
C GLY A 204 -1.19 4.30 -7.85
N LEU A 205 -1.55 3.04 -7.60
CA LEU A 205 -1.68 2.44 -6.27
C LEU A 205 -0.43 1.63 -5.87
N SER A 206 0.71 1.96 -6.49
CA SER A 206 1.99 1.22 -6.46
C SER A 206 1.85 -0.29 -6.56
N SER A 207 1.19 -0.70 -7.64
CA SER A 207 1.17 -2.09 -8.06
C SER A 207 2.57 -2.67 -8.32
N SER A 208 3.60 -1.85 -8.57
CA SER A 208 4.98 -2.32 -8.78
C SER A 208 5.62 -2.80 -7.49
N ALA A 209 5.64 -1.97 -6.45
CA ALA A 209 6.13 -2.33 -5.11
C ALA A 209 5.34 -3.50 -4.51
N ALA A 210 4.02 -3.57 -4.71
CA ALA A 210 3.22 -4.72 -4.23
C ALA A 210 3.63 -6.04 -4.92
N VAL A 211 3.99 -6.00 -6.20
CA VAL A 211 4.49 -7.17 -6.93
C VAL A 211 5.91 -7.52 -6.49
N GLY A 212 6.80 -6.53 -6.32
CA GLY A 212 8.17 -6.74 -5.83
C GLY A 212 8.18 -7.37 -4.43
N VAL A 213 7.45 -6.79 -3.48
CA VAL A 213 7.25 -7.34 -2.13
C VAL A 213 6.64 -8.75 -2.19
N ALA A 214 5.66 -9.00 -3.07
CA ALA A 214 5.07 -10.34 -3.19
C ALA A 214 6.12 -11.40 -3.57
N TYR A 215 6.99 -11.09 -4.54
CA TYR A 215 8.06 -12.01 -4.95
C TYR A 215 9.14 -12.17 -3.90
N LEU A 216 9.54 -11.09 -3.22
CA LEU A 216 10.50 -11.15 -2.11
C LEU A 216 10.00 -12.11 -1.02
N LEU A 217 8.78 -11.90 -0.52
CA LEU A 217 8.19 -12.74 0.52
C LEU A 217 8.03 -14.20 0.07
N ALA A 218 7.66 -14.45 -1.19
CA ALA A 218 7.54 -15.82 -1.70
C ALA A 218 8.89 -16.53 -1.81
N LEU A 219 9.93 -15.87 -2.33
CA LEU A 219 11.27 -16.43 -2.44
C LEU A 219 11.92 -16.65 -1.07
N GLU A 220 11.73 -15.71 -0.14
CA GLU A 220 12.18 -15.81 1.24
C GLU A 220 11.52 -16.98 1.96
N ASN A 221 10.20 -17.08 1.86
CA ASN A 221 9.44 -18.15 2.49
C ASN A 221 9.70 -19.52 1.85
N ALA A 222 9.98 -19.58 0.54
CA ALA A 222 10.44 -20.80 -0.10
C ALA A 222 11.83 -21.22 0.36
N ASN A 223 12.72 -20.29 0.69
CA ASN A 223 14.11 -20.59 1.08
C ASN A 223 14.35 -20.52 2.60
N GLU A 224 13.29 -20.39 3.40
CA GLU A 224 13.35 -20.26 4.86
C GLU A 224 14.29 -19.13 5.32
N LEU A 225 14.31 -18.03 4.56
CA LEU A 225 15.13 -16.86 4.88
C LEU A 225 14.46 -16.05 6.00
N THR A 226 15.27 -15.61 6.96
CA THR A 226 14.86 -14.60 7.94
C THR A 226 15.22 -13.23 7.40
N VAL A 227 14.20 -12.45 7.03
CA VAL A 227 14.34 -11.09 6.50
C VAL A 227 13.36 -10.19 7.25
N SER A 228 13.86 -9.10 7.82
CA SER A 228 13.02 -8.12 8.51
C SER A 228 12.22 -7.27 7.51
N PRO A 229 11.08 -6.67 7.92
CA PRO A 229 10.35 -5.71 7.08
C PRO A 229 11.24 -4.57 6.59
N THR A 230 12.17 -4.10 7.44
CA THR A 230 13.14 -3.05 7.12
C THR A 230 14.12 -3.48 6.01
N GLU A 231 14.63 -4.71 6.05
CA GLU A 231 15.43 -5.24 4.93
C GLU A 231 14.59 -5.36 3.64
N ASN A 232 13.34 -5.81 3.75
CA ASN A 232 12.45 -5.94 2.59
C ASN A 232 12.11 -4.58 1.94
N ILE A 233 12.00 -3.51 2.72
CA ILE A 233 11.87 -2.14 2.20
C ILE A 233 13.07 -1.77 1.34
N GLU A 234 14.28 -2.13 1.78
CA GLU A 234 15.51 -1.89 1.04
C GLU A 234 15.65 -2.78 -0.19
N TYR A 235 15.22 -4.04 -0.10
CA TYR A 235 15.25 -4.95 -1.23
C TYR A 235 14.31 -4.49 -2.34
N ASP A 236 13.08 -4.08 -2.01
CA ASP A 236 12.17 -3.52 -3.02
C ASP A 236 12.71 -2.19 -3.60
N ARG A 237 13.36 -1.36 -2.78
CA ARG A 237 14.08 -0.17 -3.29
C ARG A 237 15.16 -0.54 -4.30
N LEU A 238 15.92 -1.62 -4.09
CA LEU A 238 16.91 -2.13 -5.03
C LEU A 238 16.28 -2.65 -6.33
N ILE A 239 15.08 -3.24 -6.27
CA ILE A 239 14.31 -3.62 -7.47
C ILE A 239 14.02 -2.36 -8.30
N GLU A 240 13.42 -1.35 -7.69
CA GLU A 240 12.97 -0.15 -8.40
C GLU A 240 14.15 0.72 -8.87
N ASN A 241 15.11 1.02 -7.97
CA ASN A 241 16.23 1.92 -8.27
C ASN A 241 17.36 1.20 -9.01
N GLY A 242 17.82 0.08 -8.47
CA GLY A 242 19.01 -0.63 -8.95
C GLY A 242 18.75 -1.44 -10.21
N TYR A 243 17.62 -2.14 -10.27
CA TYR A 243 17.31 -3.04 -11.38
C TYR A 243 16.50 -2.34 -12.50
N LEU A 244 15.46 -1.59 -12.15
CA LEU A 244 14.57 -0.90 -13.10
C LEU A 244 14.99 0.54 -13.45
N GLY A 245 15.79 1.20 -12.59
CA GLY A 245 16.29 2.56 -12.82
C GLY A 245 15.32 3.69 -12.44
N LEU A 246 14.32 3.41 -11.61
CA LEU A 246 13.36 4.38 -11.09
C LEU A 246 13.84 4.96 -9.76
N ARG A 247 14.02 6.28 -9.66
CA ARG A 247 14.56 6.95 -8.45
C ARG A 247 13.48 7.27 -7.40
N ASN A 248 12.62 6.31 -7.09
CA ASN A 248 11.57 6.47 -6.06
C ASN A 248 12.15 6.41 -4.63
N GLY A 249 11.38 6.88 -3.65
CA GLY A 249 11.73 6.77 -2.24
C GLY A 249 11.28 5.44 -1.64
N ILE A 250 11.02 5.44 -0.32
CA ILE A 250 10.65 4.24 0.43
C ILE A 250 9.16 4.13 0.78
N LEU A 251 8.35 5.11 0.39
CA LEU A 251 6.95 5.21 0.81
C LEU A 251 6.14 3.95 0.47
N ASP A 252 6.24 3.48 -0.77
CA ASP A 252 5.34 2.48 -1.32
C ASP A 252 5.51 1.13 -0.61
N GLN A 253 6.73 0.61 -0.61
CA GLN A 253 7.09 -0.65 0.04
C GLN A 253 6.94 -0.60 1.55
N SER A 254 7.24 0.54 2.18
CA SER A 254 7.07 0.68 3.63
C SER A 254 5.61 0.67 4.02
N ALA A 255 4.75 1.35 3.25
CA ALA A 255 3.30 1.28 3.46
C ALA A 255 2.80 -0.16 3.38
N ILE A 256 3.25 -0.90 2.36
CA ILE A 256 2.83 -2.29 2.12
C ILE A 256 3.28 -3.23 3.25
N LEU A 257 4.48 -3.03 3.80
CA LEU A 257 5.07 -3.93 4.79
C LEU A 257 4.76 -3.56 6.25
N LEU A 258 4.49 -2.28 6.54
CA LEU A 258 4.41 -1.76 7.92
C LEU A 258 3.02 -1.24 8.33
N SER A 259 2.07 -1.14 7.41
CA SER A 259 0.73 -0.65 7.76
C SER A 259 -0.08 -1.67 8.53
N SER A 260 -1.07 -1.19 9.29
CA SER A 260 -2.01 -2.06 9.99
C SER A 260 -3.43 -1.55 9.83
N TYR A 261 -4.38 -2.49 9.82
CA TYR A 261 -5.80 -2.18 9.69
C TYR A 261 -6.24 -1.14 10.74
N GLY A 262 -7.00 -0.14 10.28
CA GLY A 262 -7.53 0.92 11.15
C GLY A 262 -6.52 1.96 11.64
N CYS A 263 -5.25 1.87 11.24
CA CYS A 263 -4.21 2.82 11.62
C CYS A 263 -3.81 3.72 10.44
N LEU A 264 -3.36 4.94 10.73
CA LEU A 264 -2.56 5.74 9.80
C LEU A 264 -1.09 5.47 10.08
N THR A 265 -0.36 5.01 9.08
CA THR A 265 1.08 4.80 9.19
C THR A 265 1.80 6.13 9.01
N TYR A 266 2.52 6.60 10.02
CA TYR A 266 3.50 7.68 9.89
C TYR A 266 4.88 7.08 9.61
N MET A 267 5.63 7.66 8.70
CA MET A 267 7.02 7.29 8.45
C MET A 267 7.90 8.50 8.21
N ASP A 268 9.06 8.54 8.86
CA ASP A 268 10.15 9.45 8.53
C ASP A 268 11.06 8.77 7.49
N CYS A 269 11.08 9.28 6.25
CA CYS A 269 11.86 8.64 5.19
C CYS A 269 13.37 8.89 5.29
N LYS A 270 13.83 9.79 6.17
CA LYS A 270 15.26 10.03 6.42
C LYS A 270 15.81 9.01 7.41
N THR A 271 15.08 8.74 8.50
CA THR A 271 15.55 7.81 9.55
C THR A 271 14.97 6.40 9.40
N MET A 272 13.93 6.23 8.60
CA MET A 272 13.11 5.01 8.48
C MET A 272 12.30 4.68 9.75
N ASP A 273 12.19 5.63 10.69
CA ASP A 273 11.31 5.47 11.85
C ASP A 273 9.85 5.48 11.43
N HIS A 274 9.05 4.57 11.98
CA HIS A 274 7.63 4.46 11.69
C HIS A 274 6.79 4.36 12.96
N ARG A 275 5.53 4.79 12.87
CA ARG A 275 4.55 4.70 13.94
C ARG A 275 3.16 4.41 13.37
N LEU A 276 2.43 3.54 14.04
CA LEU A 276 1.01 3.30 13.77
C LEU A 276 0.18 4.25 14.63
N ILE A 277 -0.53 5.16 13.97
CA ILE A 277 -1.36 6.15 14.64
C ILE A 277 -2.80 5.63 14.65
N GLN A 278 -3.26 5.24 15.83
CA GLN A 278 -4.65 4.85 16.07
C GLN A 278 -5.53 6.10 16.26
N SER A 279 -6.82 5.95 15.98
CA SER A 279 -7.83 6.99 16.21
C SER A 279 -8.98 6.42 17.04
N PRO A 280 -8.81 6.30 18.37
CA PRO A 280 -9.85 5.74 19.23
C PRO A 280 -11.12 6.62 19.26
N ASP A 281 -10.97 7.92 18.98
CA ASP A 281 -12.05 8.90 18.94
C ASP A 281 -12.73 9.03 17.57
N LEU A 282 -12.44 8.12 16.63
CA LEU A 282 -13.08 8.10 15.33
C LEU A 282 -14.56 7.69 15.43
N LYS A 283 -15.42 8.67 15.70
CA LYS A 283 -16.87 8.44 15.95
C LYS A 283 -17.68 8.12 14.69
N LYS A 284 -17.17 8.49 13.50
CA LYS A 284 -17.86 8.30 12.23
C LYS A 284 -17.08 7.33 11.33
N PRO A 285 -17.73 6.29 10.79
CA PRO A 285 -17.09 5.44 9.80
C PRO A 285 -16.79 6.25 8.53
N PHE A 286 -15.66 5.95 7.90
CA PHE A 286 -15.31 6.51 6.60
C PHE A 286 -15.08 5.38 5.59
N ARG A 287 -15.01 5.76 4.31
CA ARG A 287 -14.54 4.93 3.21
C ARG A 287 -13.50 5.67 2.40
N ILE A 288 -12.75 4.93 1.60
CA ILE A 288 -11.77 5.47 0.68
C ILE A 288 -12.35 5.33 -0.72
N LEU A 289 -12.47 6.44 -1.45
CA LEU A 289 -12.78 6.42 -2.87
C LEU A 289 -11.49 6.46 -3.68
N LEU A 290 -11.38 5.58 -4.68
CA LEU A 290 -10.34 5.62 -5.70
C LEU A 290 -11.00 5.89 -7.04
N ALA A 291 -10.85 7.10 -7.56
CA ALA A 291 -11.44 7.50 -8.83
C ALA A 291 -10.37 7.49 -9.93
N PHE A 292 -10.60 6.75 -11.01
CA PHE A 292 -9.61 6.52 -12.06
C PHE A 292 -9.78 7.50 -13.21
N SER A 293 -8.68 8.15 -13.61
CA SER A 293 -8.70 9.10 -14.72
C SER A 293 -8.83 8.46 -16.09
N GLY A 294 -8.56 7.16 -16.25
CA GLY A 294 -8.48 6.50 -17.55
C GLY A 294 -7.18 6.77 -18.32
N LEU A 295 -6.26 7.57 -17.76
CA LEU A 295 -4.91 7.75 -18.28
C LEU A 295 -4.04 6.54 -17.96
N ARG A 296 -3.66 5.78 -19.01
CA ARG A 296 -2.84 4.55 -18.89
C ARG A 296 -1.38 4.72 -19.33
N GLN A 297 -1.05 5.72 -20.15
CA GLN A 297 0.32 5.91 -20.65
C GLN A 297 1.30 6.25 -19.51
N ALA A 298 2.51 5.69 -19.60
CA ALA A 298 3.49 5.66 -18.51
C ALA A 298 4.37 6.92 -18.42
N LEU A 299 4.93 7.12 -17.22
CA LEU A 299 5.82 8.19 -16.76
C LEU A 299 7.12 8.42 -17.55
N THR A 300 7.44 7.56 -18.52
CA THR A 300 8.77 7.51 -19.14
C THR A 300 8.97 8.50 -20.28
N THR A 301 7.95 9.28 -20.67
CA THR A 301 8.06 10.27 -21.74
C THR A 301 7.71 11.69 -21.27
N ASN A 302 8.74 12.43 -20.84
CA ASN A 302 8.91 13.91 -20.90
C ASN A 302 8.09 14.84 -19.95
N PRO A 303 8.73 15.80 -19.24
CA PRO A 303 9.87 15.62 -18.35
C PRO A 303 9.35 15.15 -16.97
N GLY A 304 9.46 13.84 -16.72
CA GLY A 304 8.70 13.12 -15.68
C GLY A 304 9.25 13.18 -14.25
N TYR A 305 8.92 12.16 -13.45
CA TYR A 305 9.25 12.02 -12.02
C TYR A 305 10.72 12.31 -11.68
N ASN A 306 11.67 11.77 -12.45
CA ASN A 306 13.10 11.95 -12.20
C ASN A 306 13.58 13.40 -12.37
N LEU A 307 12.90 14.23 -13.17
CA LEU A 307 13.21 15.66 -13.25
C LEU A 307 12.87 16.33 -11.92
N ARG A 308 11.69 16.04 -11.36
CA ARG A 308 11.25 16.62 -10.09
C ARG A 308 12.18 16.26 -8.94
N VAL A 309 12.67 15.01 -8.91
CA VAL A 309 13.70 14.57 -7.96
C VAL A 309 14.97 15.42 -8.10
N ALA A 310 15.42 15.68 -9.33
CA ALA A 310 16.61 16.50 -9.59
C ALA A 310 16.41 17.97 -9.22
N GLU A 311 15.23 18.55 -9.52
CA GLU A 311 14.88 19.92 -9.12
C GLU A 311 14.90 20.10 -7.60
N CYS A 312 14.41 19.12 -6.83
CA CYS A 312 14.47 19.17 -5.37
C CYS A 312 15.91 19.13 -4.83
N ARG A 313 16.76 18.26 -5.40
CA ARG A 313 18.19 18.18 -5.04
C ARG A 313 18.92 19.49 -5.35
N GLU A 314 18.62 20.10 -6.48
CA GLU A 314 19.21 21.39 -6.84
C GLU A 314 18.76 22.50 -5.89
N ALA A 315 17.49 22.52 -5.50
CA ALA A 315 17.01 23.46 -4.48
C ALA A 315 17.75 23.29 -3.15
N ALA A 316 18.00 22.05 -2.72
CA ALA A 316 18.76 21.78 -1.51
C ALA A 316 20.20 22.30 -1.60
N LYS A 317 20.89 22.07 -2.73
CA LYS A 317 22.24 22.59 -2.98
C LYS A 317 22.32 24.10 -2.88
N VAL A 318 21.40 24.81 -3.53
CA VAL A 318 21.36 26.28 -3.52
C VAL A 318 21.15 26.84 -2.11
N LEU A 319 20.20 26.28 -1.35
CA LEU A 319 19.91 26.73 0.01
C LEU A 319 21.10 26.49 0.96
N LEU A 320 21.75 25.35 0.84
CA LEU A 320 22.89 24.97 1.65
C LEU A 320 24.12 25.83 1.34
N ALA A 321 24.43 26.05 0.07
CA ALA A 321 25.47 26.98 -0.36
C ALA A 321 25.22 28.41 0.14
N ALA A 322 23.98 28.91 0.05
CA ALA A 322 23.61 30.23 0.56
C ALA A 322 23.78 30.36 2.09
N SER A 323 23.69 29.25 2.82
CA SER A 323 23.95 29.18 4.27
C SER A 323 25.42 28.95 4.64
N GLY A 324 26.30 28.77 3.65
CA GLY A 324 27.72 28.45 3.86
C GLY A 324 28.01 27.00 4.25
N ASN A 325 27.05 26.08 4.07
CA ASN A 325 27.20 24.66 4.38
C ASN A 325 27.23 23.85 3.06
N GLU A 326 28.41 23.48 2.57
CA GLU A 326 28.56 22.71 1.32
C GLU A 326 29.19 21.33 1.55
N GLU A 327 28.99 20.75 2.75
CA GLU A 327 29.67 19.51 3.14
C GLU A 327 29.18 18.26 2.36
N LEU A 328 27.97 18.31 1.80
CA LEU A 328 27.34 17.18 1.12
C LEU A 328 27.43 17.34 -0.40
N GLU A 329 27.91 16.29 -1.08
CA GLU A 329 28.01 16.25 -2.55
C GLU A 329 26.62 16.14 -3.23
N GLU A 330 25.73 15.34 -2.64
CA GLU A 330 24.34 15.14 -3.11
C GLU A 330 23.31 15.38 -1.99
N PRO A 331 23.11 16.64 -1.55
CA PRO A 331 22.11 16.94 -0.54
C PRO A 331 20.70 16.78 -1.11
N THR A 332 19.77 16.48 -0.21
CA THR A 332 18.33 16.49 -0.43
C THR A 332 17.68 17.53 0.48
N LEU A 333 16.41 17.83 0.27
CA LEU A 333 15.74 18.88 1.06
C LEU A 333 15.64 18.57 2.56
N CYS A 334 15.72 17.30 3.01
CA CYS A 334 15.79 16.97 4.44
C CYS A 334 17.13 17.32 5.12
N ASN A 335 18.14 17.71 4.34
CA ASN A 335 19.40 18.24 4.84
C ASN A 335 19.31 19.75 5.12
N VAL A 336 18.23 20.42 4.70
CA VAL A 336 18.02 21.85 4.88
C VAL A 336 17.05 22.08 6.03
N ASP A 337 17.54 22.69 7.11
CA ASP A 337 16.68 23.08 8.21
C ASP A 337 15.67 24.14 7.78
N HIS A 338 14.48 24.13 8.39
CA HIS A 338 13.42 25.08 8.06
C HIS A 338 13.87 26.55 8.24
N ALA A 339 14.75 26.83 9.20
CA ALA A 339 15.31 28.17 9.40
C ALA A 339 16.20 28.62 8.23
N ILE A 340 17.01 27.70 7.68
CA ILE A 340 17.83 27.96 6.49
C ILE A 340 16.93 28.21 5.29
N TYR A 341 15.90 27.38 5.10
CA TYR A 341 14.92 27.58 4.04
C TYR A 341 14.27 28.96 4.12
N GLU A 342 13.72 29.35 5.28
CA GLU A 342 13.07 30.66 5.43
C GLU A 342 14.03 31.83 5.17
N ALA A 343 15.27 31.73 5.65
CA ALA A 343 16.28 32.76 5.46
C ALA A 343 16.70 32.90 3.99
N HIS A 344 16.82 31.80 3.24
CA HIS A 344 17.46 31.76 1.91
C HIS A 344 16.52 31.40 0.76
N LYS A 345 15.23 31.17 0.98
CA LYS A 345 14.28 30.79 -0.11
C LYS A 345 14.18 31.81 -1.24
N HIS A 346 14.57 33.07 -0.99
CA HIS A 346 14.60 34.13 -2.00
C HIS A 346 15.74 33.95 -3.03
N GLU A 347 16.76 33.13 -2.73
CA GLU A 347 17.86 32.78 -3.65
C GLU A 347 17.43 31.73 -4.68
N LEU A 348 16.32 31.03 -4.44
CA LEU A 348 15.83 30.00 -5.33
C LEU A 348 15.20 30.60 -6.59
N LYS A 349 15.63 30.09 -7.74
CA LYS A 349 14.94 30.35 -9.01
C LYS A 349 13.47 29.89 -8.93
N PRO A 350 12.54 30.50 -9.70
CA PRO A 350 11.09 30.26 -9.53
C PRO A 350 10.67 28.79 -9.50
N VAL A 351 11.21 27.95 -10.38
CA VAL A 351 10.89 26.50 -10.41
C VAL A 351 11.36 25.80 -9.13
N LEU A 352 12.59 26.07 -8.69
CA LEU A 352 13.16 25.47 -7.49
C LEU A 352 12.45 25.95 -6.22
N ALA A 353 12.07 27.23 -6.18
CA ALA A 353 11.30 27.81 -5.09
C ALA A 353 9.98 27.08 -4.87
N LYS A 354 9.27 26.76 -5.96
CA LYS A 354 8.05 25.96 -5.91
C LYS A 354 8.28 24.53 -5.36
N ARG A 355 9.36 23.85 -5.78
CA ARG A 355 9.67 22.51 -5.26
C ARG A 355 10.01 22.51 -3.77
N ALA A 356 10.80 23.49 -3.32
CA ALA A 356 11.12 23.65 -1.91
C ALA A 356 9.86 24.00 -1.09
N GLU A 357 9.02 24.93 -1.57
CA GLU A 357 7.73 25.27 -0.94
C GLU A 357 6.83 24.04 -0.81
N HIS A 358 6.75 23.20 -1.85
CA HIS A 358 6.02 21.93 -1.76
C HIS A 358 6.58 21.06 -0.63
N TYR A 359 7.90 20.84 -0.59
CA TYR A 359 8.54 19.97 0.39
C TYR A 359 8.28 20.42 1.83
N PHE A 360 8.56 21.69 2.16
CA PHE A 360 8.43 22.19 3.53
C PHE A 360 6.96 22.27 3.97
N SER A 361 6.07 22.76 3.10
CA SER A 361 4.64 22.84 3.41
C SER A 361 3.99 21.45 3.51
N GLU A 362 4.45 20.46 2.74
CA GLU A 362 3.94 19.08 2.79
C GLU A 362 4.36 18.36 4.08
N ASN A 363 5.61 18.54 4.54
CA ASN A 363 6.04 18.02 5.84
C ASN A 363 5.17 18.59 6.98
N MET A 364 4.88 19.90 6.96
CA MET A 364 3.97 20.50 7.94
C MET A 364 2.55 19.90 7.85
N ARG A 365 2.04 19.66 6.63
CA ARG A 365 0.74 19.02 6.43
C ARG A 365 0.70 17.61 7.02
N VAL A 366 1.77 16.82 6.85
CA VAL A 366 1.87 15.47 7.43
C VAL A 366 1.81 15.52 8.96
N THR A 367 2.58 16.41 9.60
CA THR A 367 2.55 16.57 11.07
C THR A 367 1.15 16.92 11.58
N LYS A 368 0.51 17.93 10.98
CA LYS A 368 -0.87 18.32 11.33
C LYS A 368 -1.88 17.22 11.04
N GLY A 369 -1.67 16.47 9.97
CA GLY A 369 -2.54 15.37 9.57
C GLY A 369 -2.51 14.20 10.53
N VAL A 370 -1.34 13.88 11.07
CA VAL A 370 -1.20 12.88 12.14
C VAL A 370 -1.98 13.30 13.39
N GLU A 371 -1.92 14.57 13.77
CA GLU A 371 -2.69 15.11 14.91
C GLU A 371 -4.20 15.08 14.65
N ALA A 372 -4.64 15.49 13.45
CA ALA A 372 -6.04 15.45 13.05
C ALA A 372 -6.58 14.02 13.01
N TRP A 373 -5.80 13.07 12.50
CA TRP A 373 -6.15 11.65 12.51
C TRP A 373 -6.25 11.10 13.92
N ALA A 374 -5.24 11.33 14.77
CA ALA A 374 -5.21 10.83 16.15
C ALA A 374 -6.40 11.31 16.98
N SER A 375 -6.87 12.54 16.74
CA SER A 375 -8.03 13.13 17.41
C SER A 375 -9.40 12.80 16.77
N GLY A 376 -9.42 11.98 15.71
CA GLY A 376 -10.65 11.60 14.99
C GLY A 376 -11.27 12.73 14.16
N ASN A 377 -10.54 13.83 13.93
CA ASN A 377 -11.02 14.99 13.17
C ASN A 377 -10.84 14.78 11.66
N LEU A 378 -11.71 13.96 11.07
CA LEU A 378 -11.71 13.65 9.63
C LEU A 378 -11.92 14.88 8.74
N GLU A 379 -12.64 15.90 9.21
CA GLU A 379 -12.86 17.14 8.46
C GLU A 379 -11.55 17.91 8.27
N GLU A 380 -10.75 18.06 9.34
CA GLU A 380 -9.44 18.71 9.24
C GLU A 380 -8.45 17.84 8.46
N PHE A 381 -8.45 16.53 8.70
CA PHE A 381 -7.62 15.60 7.94
C PHE A 381 -7.91 15.70 6.43
N GLY A 382 -9.19 15.72 6.04
CA GLY A 382 -9.62 15.90 4.66
C GLY A 382 -9.22 17.25 4.04
N LYS A 383 -9.33 18.35 4.79
CA LYS A 383 -8.82 19.66 4.34
C LYS A 383 -7.32 19.63 4.06
N LEU A 384 -6.54 18.98 4.93
CA LEU A 384 -5.09 18.82 4.73
C LEU A 384 -4.78 17.96 3.50
N ILE A 385 -5.54 16.88 3.27
CA ILE A 385 -5.41 16.04 2.06
C ILE A 385 -5.64 16.90 0.81
N SER A 386 -6.69 17.73 0.81
CA SER A 386 -7.03 18.60 -0.31
C SER A 386 -5.96 19.69 -0.52
N ALA A 387 -5.46 20.30 0.53
CA ALA A 387 -4.35 21.27 0.45
C ALA A 387 -3.06 20.61 -0.09
N SER A 388 -2.80 19.36 0.27
CA SER A 388 -1.71 18.56 -0.29
C SER A 388 -1.91 18.30 -1.79
N GLY A 389 -3.14 17.97 -2.22
CA GLY A 389 -3.52 17.85 -3.63
C GLY A 389 -3.30 19.15 -4.42
N LEU A 390 -3.75 20.29 -3.89
CA LEU A 390 -3.53 21.59 -4.51
C LEU A 390 -2.03 21.92 -4.62
N SER A 391 -1.25 21.65 -3.58
CA SER A 391 0.21 21.88 -3.62
C SER A 391 0.91 20.98 -4.63
N SER A 392 0.45 19.74 -4.83
CA SER A 392 0.94 18.87 -5.92
C SER A 392 0.71 19.51 -7.31
N ILE A 393 -0.41 20.21 -7.51
CA ILE A 393 -0.74 20.90 -8.76
C ILE A 393 0.09 22.18 -8.91
N GLU A 394 0.07 23.08 -7.92
CA GLU A 394 0.60 24.44 -8.06
C GLU A 394 2.11 24.54 -7.82
N ASN A 395 2.60 23.82 -6.81
CA ASN A 395 3.98 23.89 -6.34
C ASN A 395 4.83 22.73 -6.85
N TYR A 396 4.29 21.51 -6.89
CA TYR A 396 5.03 20.38 -7.48
C TYR A 396 4.84 20.27 -8.99
N GLU A 397 3.83 20.93 -9.56
CA GLU A 397 3.52 20.93 -10.99
C GLU A 397 3.44 19.50 -11.54
N CYS A 398 2.68 18.66 -10.84
CA CYS A 398 2.21 17.36 -11.31
C CYS A 398 0.68 17.33 -11.38
N GLY A 399 0.13 16.40 -12.16
CA GLY A 399 -1.30 16.38 -12.51
C GLY A 399 -1.51 16.67 -14.00
N ALA A 400 -1.99 15.67 -14.73
CA ALA A 400 -2.53 15.90 -16.07
C ALA A 400 -3.94 16.51 -15.96
N GLU A 401 -4.38 17.23 -16.99
CA GLU A 401 -5.71 17.87 -17.05
C GLU A 401 -6.85 16.93 -16.59
N PRO A 402 -6.96 15.66 -17.06
CA PRO A 402 -8.02 14.77 -16.60
C PRO A 402 -7.94 14.42 -15.10
N LEU A 403 -6.74 14.36 -14.52
CA LEU A 403 -6.55 14.15 -13.09
C LEU A 403 -6.97 15.37 -12.28
N ILE A 404 -6.57 16.58 -12.72
CA ILE A 404 -6.95 17.83 -12.05
C ILE A 404 -8.47 17.98 -12.00
N GLN A 405 -9.14 17.78 -13.14
CA GLN A 405 -10.60 17.83 -13.19
C GLN A 405 -11.25 16.76 -12.31
N LEU A 406 -10.71 15.54 -12.26
CA LEU A 406 -11.21 14.49 -11.39
C LEU A 406 -11.07 14.83 -9.90
N TYR A 407 -9.95 15.45 -9.52
CA TYR A 407 -9.73 15.99 -8.17
C TYR A 407 -10.77 17.07 -7.83
N GLU A 408 -11.00 18.03 -8.72
CA GLU A 408 -11.99 19.09 -8.51
C GLU A 408 -13.43 18.56 -8.39
N ILE A 409 -13.75 17.51 -9.15
CA ILE A 409 -15.05 16.81 -9.05
C ILE A 409 -15.20 16.12 -7.70
N LEU A 410 -14.16 15.40 -7.24
CA LEU A 410 -14.16 14.74 -5.93
C LEU A 410 -14.40 15.71 -4.78
N LEU A 411 -13.78 16.90 -4.81
CA LEU A 411 -13.98 17.93 -3.79
C LEU A 411 -15.43 18.43 -3.69
N LYS A 412 -16.21 18.30 -4.76
CA LYS A 412 -17.63 18.70 -4.80
C LYS A 412 -18.58 17.54 -4.46
N ALA A 413 -18.06 16.32 -4.38
CA ALA A 413 -18.87 15.12 -4.18
C ALA A 413 -19.45 15.07 -2.75
N PRO A 414 -20.69 14.57 -2.57
CA PRO A 414 -21.36 14.58 -1.28
C PRO A 414 -20.62 13.75 -0.24
N GLY A 415 -20.30 14.36 0.91
CA GLY A 415 -19.67 13.66 2.03
C GLY A 415 -18.17 13.40 1.88
N VAL A 416 -17.52 13.90 0.82
CA VAL A 416 -16.07 13.87 0.71
C VAL A 416 -15.47 14.87 1.70
N TYR A 417 -14.63 14.37 2.60
CA TYR A 417 -13.84 15.19 3.53
C TYR A 417 -12.67 15.87 2.81
N GLY A 418 -12.06 15.16 1.86
CA GLY A 418 -10.97 15.66 1.05
C GLY A 418 -10.43 14.65 0.05
N ALA A 419 -9.72 15.16 -0.95
CA ALA A 419 -9.21 14.36 -2.05
C ALA A 419 -7.81 14.81 -2.48
N ARG A 420 -7.05 13.95 -3.15
CA ARG A 420 -5.81 14.30 -3.85
C ARG A 420 -5.44 13.25 -4.88
N PHE A 421 -4.38 13.50 -5.64
CA PHE A 421 -3.79 12.47 -6.51
C PHE A 421 -3.14 11.34 -5.70
N SER A 422 -3.29 10.10 -6.18
CA SER A 422 -2.53 8.96 -5.69
C SER A 422 -1.28 8.73 -6.53
N GLY A 423 -0.17 8.36 -5.89
CA GLY A 423 1.10 8.09 -6.55
C GLY A 423 1.71 9.34 -7.18
N ALA A 424 2.46 9.16 -8.27
CA ALA A 424 3.28 10.21 -8.87
C ALA A 424 2.50 11.35 -9.57
N GLY A 425 1.17 11.28 -9.67
CA GLY A 425 0.34 12.37 -10.22
C GLY A 425 0.35 12.56 -11.75
N PHE A 426 1.09 11.74 -12.52
CA PHE A 426 1.14 11.84 -13.99
C PHE A 426 0.18 10.88 -14.72
N ARG A 427 -0.39 9.91 -13.98
CA ARG A 427 -1.40 8.93 -14.43
C ARG A 427 -2.14 8.39 -13.21
N GLY A 428 -3.14 7.54 -13.44
CA GLY A 428 -3.74 6.74 -12.37
C GLY A 428 -5.01 7.35 -11.80
N CYS A 429 -5.09 7.41 -10.46
CA CYS A 429 -6.31 7.76 -9.75
C CYS A 429 -6.12 8.93 -8.78
N CYS A 430 -7.25 9.52 -8.40
CA CYS A 430 -7.38 10.34 -7.20
C CYS A 430 -7.89 9.46 -6.06
N LEU A 431 -7.41 9.73 -4.84
CA LEU A 431 -7.96 9.18 -3.62
C LEU A 431 -8.84 10.23 -2.95
N ALA A 432 -9.90 9.81 -2.26
CA ALA A 432 -10.68 10.67 -1.38
C ALA A 432 -11.13 9.92 -0.12
N PHE A 433 -11.19 10.65 1.00
CA PHE A 433 -11.84 10.16 2.21
C PHE A 433 -13.28 10.65 2.21
N VAL A 434 -14.23 9.74 2.40
CA VAL A 434 -15.66 10.02 2.32
C VAL A 434 -16.37 9.46 3.55
N ASP A 435 -17.41 10.15 4.00
CA ASP A 435 -18.40 9.62 4.93
C ASP A 435 -18.95 8.28 4.41
N ALA A 436 -18.88 7.22 5.23
CA ALA A 436 -19.24 5.87 4.79
C ALA A 436 -20.69 5.80 4.29
N GLU A 437 -21.61 6.55 4.88
CA GLU A 437 -23.03 6.56 4.47
C GLU A 437 -23.26 7.24 3.12
N LYS A 438 -22.31 8.07 2.67
CA LYS A 438 -22.38 8.83 1.42
C LYS A 438 -21.48 8.27 0.32
N ALA A 439 -20.74 7.19 0.60
CA ALA A 439 -19.73 6.66 -0.31
C ALA A 439 -20.30 6.29 -1.70
N GLU A 440 -21.46 5.62 -1.74
CA GLU A 440 -22.13 5.25 -3.00
C GLU A 440 -22.66 6.47 -3.75
N ALA A 441 -23.27 7.43 -3.03
CA ALA A 441 -23.74 8.68 -3.63
C ALA A 441 -22.59 9.52 -4.21
N ALA A 442 -21.47 9.59 -3.49
CA ALA A 442 -20.25 10.25 -3.97
C ALA A 442 -19.65 9.54 -5.18
N ALA A 443 -19.58 8.20 -5.17
CA ALA A 443 -19.08 7.43 -6.29
C ALA A 443 -19.92 7.63 -7.56
N SER A 444 -21.26 7.64 -7.43
CA SER A 444 -22.16 7.93 -8.54
C SER A 444 -21.99 9.36 -9.06
N TYR A 445 -21.94 10.35 -8.16
CA TYR A 445 -21.72 11.74 -8.53
C TYR A 445 -20.41 11.93 -9.32
N VAL A 446 -19.31 11.37 -8.81
CA VAL A 446 -17.99 11.49 -9.45
C VAL A 446 -17.98 10.83 -10.82
N LYS A 447 -18.60 9.66 -10.95
CA LYS A 447 -18.75 8.98 -12.24
C LYS A 447 -19.46 9.87 -13.24
N ASP A 448 -20.65 10.37 -12.90
CA ASP A 448 -21.51 11.11 -13.82
C ASP A 448 -20.88 12.45 -14.23
N GLU A 449 -20.24 13.16 -13.30
CA GLU A 449 -19.56 14.43 -13.59
C GLU A 449 -18.26 14.21 -14.39
N TYR A 450 -17.52 13.14 -14.12
CA TYR A 450 -16.30 12.85 -14.87
C TYR A 450 -16.59 12.38 -16.29
N GLU A 451 -17.67 11.63 -16.51
CA GLU A 451 -18.15 11.28 -17.86
C GLU A 451 -18.49 12.52 -18.69
N LYS A 452 -19.01 13.58 -18.08
CA LYS A 452 -19.28 14.86 -18.75
C LYS A 452 -17.99 15.63 -19.04
N ALA A 453 -17.07 15.68 -18.08
CA ALA A 453 -15.82 16.45 -18.19
C ALA A 453 -14.80 15.80 -19.15
N GLN A 454 -14.69 14.47 -19.13
CA GLN A 454 -13.67 13.69 -19.83
C GLN A 454 -14.26 12.44 -20.52
N PRO A 455 -15.22 12.58 -21.46
CA PRO A 455 -15.97 11.46 -22.03
C PRO A 455 -15.09 10.41 -22.72
N GLU A 456 -14.02 10.83 -23.40
CA GLU A 456 -13.11 9.92 -24.11
C GLU A 456 -12.22 9.11 -23.17
N PHE A 457 -11.88 9.64 -22.00
CA PHE A 457 -11.14 8.88 -20.98
C PHE A 457 -12.07 8.01 -20.15
N ALA A 458 -13.28 8.49 -19.84
CA ALA A 458 -14.29 7.70 -19.15
C ALA A 458 -14.66 6.44 -19.95
N LYS A 459 -14.83 6.53 -21.28
CA LYS A 459 -15.05 5.36 -22.16
C LYS A 459 -13.89 4.35 -22.13
N LYS A 460 -12.65 4.78 -21.84
CA LYS A 460 -11.48 3.86 -21.74
C LYS A 460 -11.45 3.09 -20.42
N LEU A 461 -12.33 3.41 -19.47
CA LEU A 461 -12.50 2.66 -18.23
C LEU A 461 -13.35 1.38 -18.44
N ASN A 462 -13.77 1.05 -19.68
CA ASN A 462 -14.61 -0.10 -20.03
C ASN A 462 -14.23 -1.40 -19.31
N GLY A 463 -15.10 -1.84 -18.40
CA GLY A 463 -14.97 -3.06 -17.58
C GLY A 463 -14.45 -2.85 -16.15
N GLY A 464 -13.89 -1.67 -15.85
CA GLY A 464 -13.45 -1.28 -14.51
C GLY A 464 -14.42 -0.27 -13.89
N LYS A 465 -14.68 -0.38 -12.58
CA LYS A 465 -15.48 0.62 -11.87
C LYS A 465 -14.71 1.95 -11.87
N PRO A 466 -15.25 3.04 -12.45
CA PRO A 466 -14.54 4.33 -12.58
C PRO A 466 -14.22 4.94 -11.22
N VAL A 467 -15.02 4.58 -10.21
CA VAL A 467 -14.76 4.84 -8.81
C VAL A 467 -14.86 3.52 -8.06
N LEU A 468 -13.85 3.21 -7.25
CA LEU A 468 -13.87 2.11 -6.31
C LEU A 468 -14.05 2.63 -4.90
N ILE A 469 -14.90 1.94 -4.14
CA ILE A 469 -15.05 2.13 -2.70
C ILE A 469 -14.19 1.06 -2.03
N CYS A 470 -13.23 1.52 -1.25
CA CYS A 470 -12.25 0.70 -0.55
C CYS A 470 -12.33 0.95 0.96
N GLU A 471 -11.76 0.00 1.70
CA GLU A 471 -11.52 0.10 3.13
C GLU A 471 -10.02 0.00 3.39
N ALA A 472 -9.60 0.41 4.59
CA ALA A 472 -8.23 0.17 5.04
C ALA A 472 -7.90 -1.32 5.00
N GLY A 473 -6.67 -1.64 4.63
CA GLY A 473 -6.13 -3.00 4.60
C GLY A 473 -5.16 -3.23 5.76
N ASP A 474 -4.59 -4.43 5.80
CA ASP A 474 -3.48 -4.78 6.69
C ASP A 474 -2.17 -4.85 5.90
N ALA A 475 -1.03 -5.10 6.55
CA ALA A 475 0.26 -5.31 5.90
C ALA A 475 0.31 -6.58 5.04
N ALA A 476 1.35 -6.62 4.20
CA ALA A 476 1.73 -7.79 3.44
C ALA A 476 2.08 -8.97 4.36
N ARG A 477 1.66 -10.18 3.98
CA ARG A 477 1.90 -11.40 4.75
C ARG A 477 1.80 -12.64 3.88
N VAL A 478 2.33 -13.76 4.40
CA VAL A 478 2.14 -15.10 3.83
C VAL A 478 1.04 -15.81 4.60
N LEU A 479 0.08 -16.38 3.89
CA LEU A 479 -1.02 -17.22 4.38
C LEU A 479 -0.73 -18.71 4.19
#